data_AF-A0AAU9TM56-F1
#
_entry.id   AF-A0AAU9TM56-F1
#
_cell.length_a   1.000
_cell.length_b   1.000
_cell.length_c   1.000
_cell.angle_alpha   90.00
_cell.angle_beta   90.00
_cell.angle_gamma   90.00
#
_symmetry.space_group_name_H-M   'P 1'
#
loop_
_entity.id
_entity.type
_entity.pdbx_description
1 polymer ?
#
loop_
_entity_poly.entity_id
_entity_poly.type
_entity_poly.pdbx_seq_one_letter_code
_entity_poly.pdbx_strand_id
1 'polypeptide(L)'
;MLGTVALVFLCSWLAAAGGARPAALDVPRCCPADQALPPEALRADLLLAAAVPGACRPTNSTPWAPLVYAPARGSFLDRGRLPVHWRLAFSRVPACLELRILHEHAAPYALLANNGSLLMRGAALALPPERYCADAVAALVCAEDAGGRGPSKCCAEGRAFDGSRCVEDETRALEALNELRELANGSAVGAGWPACAEGSRYAVAGVLTGSKLFEDGALELHGENSRLEAGAWCAEAVAGESGTRVLACEAAARGVRPAQTARHVLYGAGLAIGAAFLAATLAAGFALPAAHHALHWRCQTHYVAALMLGDVLLAATQLAGDRVPPTLCRALAVCMHFLFLSAFFWLNTMCFNIWWTFR
;
A
#
# COMPACT_ATOMS: atom_id res chain seq x y z
N MET A 1 -41.43 29.59 -63.22
CA MET A 1 -41.22 28.14 -62.99
C MET A 1 -40.03 27.92 -62.06
N LEU A 2 -40.16 28.22 -60.76
CA LEU A 2 -39.06 28.05 -59.77
C LEU A 2 -39.49 27.39 -58.45
N GLY A 3 -40.75 26.95 -58.32
CA GLY A 3 -41.30 26.45 -57.05
C GLY A 3 -41.25 24.93 -56.83
N THR A 4 -40.95 24.13 -57.86
CA THR A 4 -41.09 22.66 -57.78
C THR A 4 -39.80 21.90 -57.50
N VAL A 5 -38.63 22.52 -57.67
CA VAL A 5 -37.33 21.83 -57.46
C VAL A 5 -36.90 21.80 -55.99
N ALA A 6 -37.37 22.75 -55.16
CA ALA A 6 -37.00 22.80 -53.75
C ALA A 6 -37.68 21.73 -52.87
N LEU A 7 -38.87 21.24 -53.25
CA LEU A 7 -39.58 20.23 -52.45
C LEU A 7 -39.02 18.81 -52.61
N VAL A 8 -38.43 18.48 -53.76
CA VAL A 8 -37.89 17.13 -54.01
C VAL A 8 -36.56 16.92 -53.27
N PHE A 9 -35.77 17.98 -53.08
CA PHE A 9 -34.53 17.92 -52.30
C PHE A 9 -34.76 17.90 -50.79
N LEU A 10 -35.86 18.47 -50.28
CA LEU A 10 -36.20 18.33 -48.85
C LEU A 10 -36.74 16.93 -48.52
N CYS A 11 -37.47 16.28 -49.42
CA CYS A 11 -37.98 14.91 -49.17
C CYS A 11 -36.90 13.82 -49.23
N SER A 12 -35.75 14.07 -49.86
CA SER A 12 -34.65 13.11 -49.96
C SER A 12 -33.69 13.15 -48.76
N TRP A 13 -33.74 14.19 -47.92
CA TRP A 13 -32.97 14.29 -46.68
C TRP A 13 -33.69 13.76 -45.44
N LEU A 14 -34.99 13.48 -45.53
CA LEU A 14 -35.77 12.88 -44.43
C LEU A 14 -35.77 11.34 -44.43
N ALA A 15 -35.13 10.69 -45.41
CA ALA A 15 -35.07 9.23 -45.52
C ALA A 15 -33.75 8.59 -45.01
N ALA A 16 -32.86 9.38 -44.38
CA ALA A 16 -31.57 8.89 -43.86
C ALA A 16 -31.44 8.98 -42.32
N ALA A 17 -32.55 9.18 -41.61
CA ALA A 17 -32.63 8.95 -40.16
C ALA A 17 -33.16 7.54 -39.88
N GLY A 18 -32.69 6.54 -40.64
CA GLY A 18 -32.81 5.15 -40.26
C GLY A 18 -31.90 4.93 -39.07
N GLY A 19 -32.42 5.09 -37.85
CA GLY A 19 -31.72 4.77 -36.62
C GLY A 19 -31.19 3.35 -36.73
N ALA A 20 -29.88 3.22 -36.95
CA ALA A 20 -29.19 1.94 -36.96
C ALA A 20 -29.50 1.29 -35.61
N ARG A 21 -30.32 0.22 -35.63
CA ARG A 21 -30.53 -0.60 -34.44
C ARG A 21 -29.14 -1.10 -34.05
N PRO A 22 -28.63 -0.80 -32.85
CA PRO A 22 -27.33 -1.31 -32.43
C PRO A 22 -27.33 -2.83 -32.57
N ALA A 23 -26.23 -3.38 -33.08
CA ALA A 23 -26.06 -4.82 -33.20
C ALA A 23 -26.31 -5.47 -31.83
N ALA A 24 -26.96 -6.63 -31.84
CA ALA A 24 -27.20 -7.37 -30.61
C ALA A 24 -25.86 -7.71 -29.95
N LEU A 25 -25.75 -7.39 -28.67
CA LEU A 25 -24.52 -7.48 -27.90
C LEU A 25 -24.68 -8.54 -26.81
N ASP A 26 -23.83 -9.56 -26.84
CA ASP A 26 -23.86 -10.63 -25.87
C ASP A 26 -23.09 -10.25 -24.60
N VAL A 27 -23.75 -10.29 -23.45
CA VAL A 27 -23.17 -10.04 -22.13
C VAL A 27 -23.05 -11.37 -21.38
N PRO A 28 -21.84 -11.78 -20.97
CA PRO A 28 -21.56 -13.10 -20.41
C PRO A 28 -22.13 -13.23 -18.99
N ARG A 29 -22.86 -14.32 -18.75
CA ARG A 29 -23.30 -14.76 -17.42
C ARG A 29 -22.57 -16.04 -17.05
N CYS A 30 -22.03 -16.11 -15.83
CA CYS A 30 -21.22 -17.25 -15.40
C CYS A 30 -22.03 -18.55 -15.31
N CYS A 31 -23.23 -18.47 -14.73
CA CYS A 31 -24.11 -19.61 -14.50
C CYS A 31 -25.19 -19.73 -15.59
N PRO A 32 -25.86 -20.90 -15.67
CA PRO A 32 -27.08 -21.07 -16.44
C PRO A 32 -28.19 -20.08 -16.02
N ALA A 33 -29.25 -19.99 -16.84
CA ALA A 33 -30.45 -19.26 -16.45
C ALA A 33 -31.00 -19.80 -15.10
N ASP A 34 -31.49 -18.89 -14.26
CA ASP A 34 -32.06 -19.16 -12.93
C ASP A 34 -31.10 -19.82 -11.91
N GLN A 35 -29.79 -19.76 -12.20
CA GLN A 35 -28.73 -20.20 -11.30
C GLN A 35 -27.76 -19.07 -11.00
N ALA A 36 -27.15 -19.13 -9.82
CA ALA A 36 -26.09 -18.22 -9.40
C ALA A 36 -25.05 -18.96 -8.58
N LEU A 37 -23.88 -18.35 -8.41
CA LEU A 37 -22.88 -18.84 -7.49
C LEU A 37 -23.35 -18.61 -6.04
N PRO A 38 -23.35 -19.65 -5.20
CA PRO A 38 -23.72 -19.50 -3.80
C PRO A 38 -22.63 -18.67 -3.08
N PRO A 39 -22.98 -17.97 -1.98
CA PRO A 39 -22.04 -17.11 -1.27
C PRO A 39 -20.79 -17.86 -0.77
N GLU A 40 -20.88 -19.16 -0.51
CA GLU A 40 -19.73 -20.01 -0.16
C GLU A 40 -18.69 -20.08 -1.29
N ALA A 41 -19.12 -20.17 -2.54
CA ALA A 41 -18.22 -20.18 -3.70
C ALA A 41 -17.59 -18.80 -3.93
N LEU A 42 -18.27 -17.72 -3.51
CA LEU A 42 -17.81 -16.34 -3.67
C LEU A 42 -16.92 -15.84 -2.50
N ARG A 43 -16.68 -16.67 -1.47
CA ARG A 43 -15.73 -16.35 -0.38
C ARG A 43 -14.26 -16.54 -0.77
N ALA A 44 -13.99 -17.32 -1.81
CA ALA A 44 -12.62 -17.52 -2.29
C ALA A 44 -12.15 -16.28 -3.05
N ASP A 45 -10.90 -15.84 -2.85
CA ASP A 45 -10.33 -14.75 -3.65
C ASP A 45 -10.03 -15.18 -5.10
N LEU A 46 -9.77 -16.48 -5.28
CA LEU A 46 -9.42 -17.13 -6.55
C LEU A 46 -10.26 -18.40 -6.75
N LEU A 47 -10.77 -18.59 -7.97
CA LEU A 47 -11.51 -19.77 -8.41
C LEU A 47 -10.89 -20.33 -9.68
N LEU A 48 -10.86 -21.66 -9.83
CA LEU A 48 -10.54 -22.27 -11.12
C LEU A 48 -11.74 -22.16 -12.06
N ALA A 49 -11.52 -21.75 -13.31
CA ALA A 49 -12.60 -21.62 -14.29
C ALA A 49 -13.36 -22.93 -14.53
N ALA A 50 -12.66 -24.06 -14.49
CA ALA A 50 -13.26 -25.39 -14.63
C ALA A 50 -14.24 -25.77 -13.48
N ALA A 51 -14.11 -25.14 -12.30
CA ALA A 51 -14.96 -25.42 -11.15
C ALA A 51 -16.29 -24.65 -11.17
N VAL A 52 -16.36 -23.55 -11.93
CA VAL A 52 -17.53 -22.65 -11.96
C VAL A 52 -18.83 -23.36 -12.36
N PRO A 53 -18.89 -24.16 -13.44
CA PRO A 53 -20.13 -24.82 -13.84
C PRO A 53 -20.69 -25.79 -12.78
N GLY A 54 -19.83 -26.44 -12.00
CA GLY A 54 -20.23 -27.34 -10.92
C GLY A 54 -20.63 -26.63 -9.63
N ALA A 55 -20.28 -25.35 -9.48
CA ALA A 55 -20.58 -24.54 -8.30
C ALA A 55 -21.93 -23.81 -8.41
N CYS A 56 -22.48 -23.64 -9.61
CA CYS A 56 -23.77 -22.99 -9.84
C CYS A 56 -24.91 -23.74 -9.16
N ARG A 57 -25.75 -23.01 -8.40
CA ARG A 57 -26.93 -23.56 -7.71
C ARG A 57 -28.19 -22.81 -8.14
N PRO A 58 -29.36 -23.47 -8.14
CA PRO A 58 -30.64 -22.80 -8.36
C PRO A 58 -30.83 -21.70 -7.32
N THR A 59 -31.24 -20.51 -7.77
CA THR A 59 -31.45 -19.37 -6.87
C THR A 59 -32.87 -18.83 -7.05
N ASN A 60 -33.55 -18.56 -5.93
CA ASN A 60 -34.87 -17.90 -5.92
C ASN A 60 -34.74 -16.37 -5.90
N SER A 61 -33.64 -15.82 -6.43
CA SER A 61 -33.26 -14.41 -6.22
C SER A 61 -33.74 -13.47 -7.33
N THR A 62 -33.82 -12.19 -6.94
CA THR A 62 -34.24 -11.01 -7.70
C THR A 62 -33.58 -10.90 -9.09
N PRO A 63 -34.24 -10.22 -10.05
CA PRO A 63 -33.64 -9.97 -11.36
C PRO A 63 -32.26 -9.32 -11.23
N TRP A 64 -31.27 -9.85 -11.96
CA TRP A 64 -29.92 -9.32 -11.99
C TRP A 64 -29.92 -7.83 -12.38
N ALA A 65 -29.35 -6.99 -11.53
CA ALA A 65 -29.44 -5.53 -11.62
C ALA A 65 -28.04 -4.88 -11.55
N PRO A 66 -27.18 -5.07 -12.56
CA PRO A 66 -25.82 -4.55 -12.56
C PRO A 66 -25.78 -3.02 -12.66
N LEU A 67 -24.65 -2.44 -12.26
CA LEU A 67 -24.29 -1.06 -12.63
C LEU A 67 -23.93 -0.99 -14.11
N VAL A 68 -24.67 -0.18 -14.87
CA VAL A 68 -24.42 0.03 -16.30
C VAL A 68 -24.13 1.50 -16.55
N TYR A 69 -22.94 1.81 -17.06
CA TYR A 69 -22.52 3.17 -17.44
C TYR A 69 -22.80 3.39 -18.93
N ALA A 70 -23.42 4.51 -19.28
CA ALA A 70 -23.70 4.88 -20.66
C ALA A 70 -22.78 6.05 -21.09
N PRO A 71 -21.67 5.79 -21.80
CA PRO A 71 -20.70 6.83 -22.17
C PRO A 71 -21.31 7.97 -22.97
N ALA A 72 -22.24 7.66 -23.89
CA ALA A 72 -22.94 8.66 -24.70
C ALA A 72 -23.82 9.62 -23.88
N ARG A 73 -24.21 9.23 -22.66
CA ARG A 73 -25.02 10.04 -21.74
C ARG A 73 -24.22 10.59 -20.55
N GLY A 74 -22.94 10.21 -20.42
CA GLY A 74 -22.09 10.57 -19.27
C GLY A 74 -22.66 10.15 -17.92
N SER A 75 -23.53 9.14 -17.85
CA SER A 75 -24.28 8.79 -16.64
C SER A 75 -24.57 7.29 -16.56
N PHE A 76 -24.87 6.81 -15.34
CA PHE A 76 -25.33 5.45 -15.10
C PHE A 76 -26.81 5.29 -15.44
N LEU A 77 -27.19 4.12 -15.93
CA LEU A 77 -28.59 3.74 -16.12
C LEU A 77 -29.23 3.35 -14.79
N ASP A 78 -30.55 3.44 -14.71
CA ASP A 78 -31.33 2.99 -13.55
C ASP A 78 -31.06 1.51 -13.25
N ARG A 79 -30.88 1.16 -11.97
CA ARG A 79 -30.63 -0.23 -11.57
C ARG A 79 -31.77 -1.15 -12.00
N GLY A 80 -31.41 -2.31 -12.57
CA GLY A 80 -32.35 -3.29 -13.11
C GLY A 80 -32.82 -3.00 -14.54
N ARG A 81 -32.46 -1.84 -15.12
CA ARG A 81 -32.79 -1.51 -16.50
C ARG A 81 -31.62 -1.82 -17.43
N LEU A 82 -31.69 -3.00 -18.06
CA LEU A 82 -30.69 -3.40 -19.06
C LEU A 82 -30.92 -2.70 -20.42
N PRO A 83 -29.86 -2.35 -21.16
CA PRO A 83 -29.98 -1.85 -22.52
C PRO A 83 -30.71 -2.84 -23.44
N VAL A 84 -31.58 -2.32 -24.32
CA VAL A 84 -32.47 -3.14 -25.17
C VAL A 84 -31.71 -4.00 -26.17
N HIS A 85 -30.50 -3.59 -26.54
CA HIS A 85 -29.63 -4.32 -27.47
C HIS A 85 -28.77 -5.38 -26.79
N TRP A 86 -28.82 -5.51 -25.46
CA TRP A 86 -28.10 -6.55 -24.75
C TRP A 86 -28.85 -7.88 -24.84
N ARG A 87 -28.08 -8.96 -24.98
CA ARG A 87 -28.53 -10.35 -24.86
C ARG A 87 -27.67 -11.03 -23.80
N LEU A 88 -28.30 -11.75 -22.89
CA LEU A 88 -27.55 -12.46 -21.85
C LEU A 88 -27.08 -13.81 -22.39
N ALA A 89 -25.76 -14.01 -22.42
CA ALA A 89 -25.14 -15.25 -22.84
C ALA A 89 -24.78 -16.08 -21.61
N PHE A 90 -25.64 -17.04 -21.25
CA PHE A 90 -25.49 -17.90 -20.08
C PHE A 90 -24.42 -18.98 -20.26
N SER A 91 -23.90 -19.48 -19.14
CA SER A 91 -22.85 -20.51 -19.10
C SER A 91 -21.59 -20.13 -19.89
N ARG A 92 -21.25 -18.84 -19.89
CA ARG A 92 -20.06 -18.29 -20.56
C ARG A 92 -19.03 -17.93 -19.49
N VAL A 93 -18.10 -18.84 -19.23
CA VAL A 93 -16.94 -18.61 -18.36
C VAL A 93 -15.74 -18.22 -19.24
N PRO A 94 -14.94 -17.21 -18.86
CA PRO A 94 -13.78 -16.80 -19.65
C PRO A 94 -12.69 -17.89 -19.69
N ALA A 95 -11.89 -17.91 -20.75
CA ALA A 95 -11.00 -19.03 -21.10
C ALA A 95 -9.69 -19.13 -20.27
N CYS A 96 -9.54 -18.34 -19.22
CA CYS A 96 -8.37 -18.34 -18.34
C CYS A 96 -8.44 -19.43 -17.27
N LEU A 97 -7.28 -19.81 -16.72
CA LEU A 97 -7.18 -20.87 -15.71
C LEU A 97 -7.74 -20.43 -14.35
N GLU A 98 -7.31 -19.25 -13.91
CA GLU A 98 -7.62 -18.66 -12.62
C GLU A 98 -8.52 -17.44 -12.80
N LEU A 99 -9.60 -17.40 -12.01
CA LEU A 99 -10.57 -16.32 -11.97
C LEU A 99 -10.48 -15.62 -10.63
N ARG A 100 -10.48 -14.30 -10.66
CA ARG A 100 -10.65 -13.47 -9.47
C ARG A 100 -12.10 -13.05 -9.34
N ILE A 101 -12.60 -13.07 -8.11
CA ILE A 101 -13.95 -12.64 -7.79
C ILE A 101 -13.92 -11.14 -7.46
N LEU A 102 -14.64 -10.35 -8.25
CA LEU A 102 -14.89 -8.94 -8.00
C LEU A 102 -16.31 -8.78 -7.47
N HIS A 103 -16.43 -8.54 -6.17
CA HIS A 103 -17.71 -8.24 -5.55
C HIS A 103 -18.16 -6.82 -5.92
N GLU A 104 -19.42 -6.66 -6.32
CA GLU A 104 -19.96 -5.34 -6.72
C GLU A 104 -19.82 -4.28 -5.61
N HIS A 105 -19.89 -4.71 -4.34
CA HIS A 105 -19.74 -3.84 -3.17
C HIS A 105 -18.29 -3.48 -2.82
N ALA A 106 -17.31 -4.29 -3.24
CA ALA A 106 -15.90 -4.15 -2.85
C ALA A 106 -15.00 -3.65 -3.99
N ALA A 107 -15.42 -3.82 -5.25
CA ALA A 107 -14.71 -3.36 -6.44
C ALA A 107 -15.74 -2.80 -7.42
N PRO A 108 -15.96 -1.48 -7.48
CA PRO A 108 -17.07 -0.89 -8.21
C PRO A 108 -16.75 -0.90 -9.71
N TYR A 109 -16.97 -2.06 -10.32
CA TYR A 109 -16.99 -2.22 -11.75
C TYR A 109 -18.35 -1.76 -12.30
N ALA A 110 -18.35 -1.35 -13.56
CA ALA A 110 -19.55 -1.01 -14.29
C ALA A 110 -19.48 -1.62 -15.68
N LEU A 111 -20.61 -2.08 -16.19
CA LEU A 111 -20.69 -2.55 -17.57
C LEU A 111 -20.97 -1.38 -18.50
N LEU A 112 -20.25 -1.30 -19.60
CA LEU A 112 -20.40 -0.25 -20.59
C LEU A 112 -21.60 -0.54 -21.49
N ALA A 113 -22.57 0.38 -21.53
CA ALA A 113 -23.82 0.20 -22.26
C ALA A 113 -23.62 -0.07 -23.76
N ASN A 114 -22.58 0.50 -24.38
CA ASN A 114 -22.32 0.45 -25.81
C ASN A 114 -21.73 -0.89 -26.30
N ASN A 115 -20.83 -1.49 -25.52
CA ASN A 115 -20.07 -2.68 -25.96
C ASN A 115 -20.02 -3.81 -24.92
N GLY A 116 -20.66 -3.65 -23.75
CA GLY A 116 -20.74 -4.69 -22.74
C GLY A 116 -19.42 -4.94 -22.03
N SER A 117 -18.39 -4.12 -22.26
CA SER A 117 -17.12 -4.25 -21.57
C SER A 117 -17.28 -3.93 -20.09
N LEU A 118 -16.51 -4.61 -19.24
CA LEU A 118 -16.45 -4.39 -17.81
C LEU A 118 -15.37 -3.35 -17.50
N LEU A 119 -15.80 -2.15 -17.11
CA LEU A 119 -14.93 -1.10 -16.64
C LEU A 119 -14.70 -1.28 -15.14
N MET A 120 -13.46 -1.53 -14.72
CA MET A 120 -13.08 -1.56 -13.31
C MET A 120 -12.61 -0.18 -12.86
N ARG A 121 -12.94 0.22 -11.64
CA ARG A 121 -12.36 1.44 -11.03
C ARG A 121 -10.84 1.26 -10.91
N GLY A 122 -10.08 2.24 -11.41
CA GLY A 122 -8.62 2.22 -11.44
C GLY A 122 -7.98 1.54 -12.66
N ALA A 123 -8.75 0.83 -13.48
CA ALA A 123 -8.23 0.23 -14.72
C ALA A 123 -8.24 1.23 -15.88
N ALA A 124 -7.14 1.30 -16.64
CA ALA A 124 -7.01 2.19 -17.78
C ALA A 124 -7.85 1.74 -18.99
N LEU A 125 -8.14 0.44 -19.11
CA LEU A 125 -8.96 -0.14 -20.17
C LEU A 125 -10.12 -0.95 -19.58
N ALA A 126 -11.26 -0.92 -20.26
CA ALA A 126 -12.39 -1.77 -19.95
C ALA A 126 -12.14 -3.19 -20.52
N LEU A 127 -12.45 -4.22 -19.72
CA LEU A 127 -12.30 -5.61 -20.11
C LEU A 127 -13.39 -6.00 -21.11
N PRO A 128 -13.05 -6.64 -22.23
CA PRO A 128 -14.05 -7.03 -23.20
C PRO A 128 -14.87 -8.25 -22.71
N PRO A 129 -16.06 -8.50 -23.27
CA PRO A 129 -16.98 -9.57 -22.84
C PRO A 129 -16.40 -10.99 -22.81
N GLU A 130 -15.26 -11.25 -23.46
CA GLU A 130 -14.62 -12.56 -23.47
C GLU A 130 -13.74 -12.81 -22.23
N ARG A 131 -13.45 -11.77 -21.46
CA ARG A 131 -12.46 -11.77 -20.36
C ARG A 131 -13.10 -11.74 -18.97
N TYR A 132 -14.42 -11.72 -18.89
CA TYR A 132 -15.16 -11.77 -17.64
C TYR A 132 -16.47 -12.55 -17.81
N CYS A 133 -17.10 -12.89 -16.70
CA CYS A 133 -18.51 -13.27 -16.66
C CYS A 133 -19.17 -12.65 -15.44
N ALA A 134 -20.44 -12.28 -15.56
CA ALA A 134 -21.20 -11.69 -14.46
C ALA A 134 -22.05 -12.75 -13.73
N ASP A 135 -22.08 -12.65 -12.40
CA ASP A 135 -22.98 -13.38 -11.50
C ASP A 135 -23.98 -12.39 -10.84
N ALA A 136 -24.79 -12.84 -9.87
CA ALA A 136 -25.84 -12.02 -9.26
C ALA A 136 -25.29 -10.83 -8.45
N VAL A 137 -24.19 -11.04 -7.72
CA VAL A 137 -23.60 -10.05 -6.79
C VAL A 137 -22.10 -9.80 -7.02
N ALA A 138 -21.53 -10.45 -8.02
CA ALA A 138 -20.11 -10.38 -8.34
C ALA A 138 -19.86 -10.56 -9.84
N ALA A 139 -18.67 -10.19 -10.30
CA ALA A 139 -18.14 -10.56 -11.60
C ALA A 139 -16.88 -11.40 -11.42
N LEU A 140 -16.74 -12.46 -12.21
CA LEU A 140 -15.52 -13.25 -12.28
C LEU A 140 -14.72 -12.76 -13.48
N VAL A 141 -13.49 -12.35 -13.23
CA VAL A 141 -12.55 -11.82 -14.23
C VAL A 141 -11.32 -12.70 -14.25
N CYS A 142 -10.61 -12.77 -15.38
CA CYS A 142 -9.33 -13.45 -15.42
C CYS A 142 -8.36 -12.84 -14.39
N ALA A 143 -7.72 -13.66 -13.56
CA ALA A 143 -6.88 -13.19 -12.46
C ALA A 143 -5.73 -12.28 -12.92
N GLU A 144 -5.21 -12.54 -14.13
CA GLU A 144 -4.21 -11.71 -14.81
C GLU A 144 -4.73 -10.30 -15.17
N ASP A 145 -6.03 -10.18 -15.49
CA ASP A 145 -6.67 -8.91 -15.84
C ASP A 145 -7.19 -8.15 -14.62
N ALA A 146 -7.52 -8.89 -13.56
CA ALA A 146 -8.21 -8.39 -12.37
C ALA A 146 -7.36 -7.50 -11.46
N GLY A 147 -6.14 -7.14 -11.89
CA GLY A 147 -5.19 -6.36 -11.08
C GLY A 147 -4.87 -7.05 -9.74
N GLY A 148 -4.36 -8.29 -9.77
CA GLY A 148 -4.08 -9.09 -8.57
C GLY A 148 -2.62 -9.51 -8.38
N ARG A 149 -1.81 -9.43 -9.43
CA ARG A 149 -0.34 -9.54 -9.40
C ARG A 149 0.30 -8.18 -9.70
N GLY A 150 -0.45 -7.11 -9.53
CA GLY A 150 -0.05 -5.74 -9.85
C GLY A 150 0.16 -4.90 -8.59
N PRO A 151 0.84 -3.77 -8.71
CA PRO A 151 1.08 -2.88 -7.58
C PRO A 151 -0.27 -2.30 -7.12
N SER A 152 -0.48 -2.20 -5.81
CA SER A 152 -1.76 -1.77 -5.23
C SER A 152 -1.61 -0.50 -4.41
N LYS A 153 -2.59 0.41 -4.53
CA LYS A 153 -2.70 1.59 -3.69
C LYS A 153 -3.45 1.26 -2.39
N CYS A 154 -2.92 1.64 -1.23
CA CYS A 154 -3.51 1.26 0.06
C CYS A 154 -4.86 1.94 0.32
N CYS A 155 -4.93 3.27 0.15
CA CYS A 155 -6.14 4.03 0.34
C CYS A 155 -6.92 4.17 -0.98
N ALA A 156 -8.24 4.37 -0.86
CA ALA A 156 -9.10 4.69 -1.99
C ALA A 156 -8.63 5.94 -2.75
N GLU A 157 -9.14 6.13 -3.98
CA GLU A 157 -8.85 7.33 -4.79
C GLU A 157 -9.19 8.62 -4.03
N GLY A 158 -8.38 9.65 -4.22
CA GLY A 158 -8.51 10.94 -3.52
C GLY A 158 -8.12 10.93 -2.04
N ARG A 159 -7.67 9.78 -1.51
CA ARG A 159 -7.26 9.65 -0.11
C ARG A 159 -5.80 9.23 0.04
N ALA A 160 -5.13 9.78 1.05
CA ALA A 160 -3.76 9.47 1.44
C ALA A 160 -3.72 8.97 2.89
N PHE A 161 -2.63 8.35 3.32
CA PHE A 161 -2.52 7.76 4.65
C PHE A 161 -1.93 8.77 5.65
N ASP A 162 -2.60 9.03 6.79
CA ASP A 162 -2.12 9.97 7.81
C ASP A 162 -1.19 9.35 8.88
N GLY A 163 -0.89 8.05 8.75
CA GLY A 163 -0.19 7.26 9.77
C GLY A 163 -1.12 6.38 10.61
N SER A 164 -2.42 6.65 10.60
CA SER A 164 -3.45 5.87 11.31
C SER A 164 -4.66 5.53 10.44
N ARG A 165 -5.06 6.43 9.55
CA ARG A 165 -6.25 6.30 8.71
C ARG A 165 -6.05 6.94 7.35
N CYS A 166 -6.90 6.56 6.40
CA CYS A 166 -6.98 7.25 5.11
C CYS A 166 -7.76 8.56 5.27
N VAL A 167 -7.12 9.67 4.95
CA VAL A 167 -7.69 11.03 4.97
C VAL A 167 -7.82 11.55 3.54
N GLU A 168 -8.75 12.48 3.31
CA GLU A 168 -8.92 13.12 2.01
C GLU A 168 -7.76 14.09 1.74
N ASP A 169 -6.99 13.77 0.71
CA ASP A 169 -5.83 14.54 0.26
C ASP A 169 -5.58 14.14 -1.20
N GLU A 170 -6.26 14.84 -2.11
CA GLU A 170 -6.24 14.50 -3.54
C GLU A 170 -4.87 14.66 -4.17
N THR A 171 -4.07 15.64 -3.72
CA THR A 171 -2.77 15.93 -4.32
C THR A 171 -1.79 14.80 -4.02
N ARG A 172 -1.68 14.39 -2.74
CA ARG A 172 -0.85 13.24 -2.33
C ARG A 172 -1.37 11.93 -2.91
N ALA A 173 -2.69 11.74 -2.93
CA ALA A 173 -3.27 10.53 -3.49
C ALA A 173 -2.96 10.38 -4.99
N LEU A 174 -2.94 11.49 -5.74
CA LEU A 174 -2.60 11.50 -7.16
C LEU A 174 -1.10 11.29 -7.39
N GLU A 175 -0.24 11.91 -6.57
CA GLU A 175 1.21 11.71 -6.59
C GLU A 175 1.56 10.22 -6.39
N ALA A 176 1.00 9.60 -5.34
CA ALA A 176 1.19 8.18 -5.08
C ALA A 176 0.73 7.29 -6.24
N LEU A 177 -0.45 7.60 -6.78
CA LEU A 177 -1.01 6.84 -7.90
C LEU A 177 -0.14 6.95 -9.17
N ASN A 178 0.45 8.11 -9.44
CA ASN A 178 1.32 8.30 -10.59
C ASN A 178 2.64 7.54 -10.46
N GLU A 179 3.31 7.62 -9.29
CA GLU A 179 4.53 6.82 -9.05
C GLU A 179 4.26 5.31 -9.16
N LEU A 180 3.12 4.84 -8.64
CA LEU A 180 2.69 3.44 -8.80
C LEU A 180 2.48 3.06 -10.26
N ARG A 181 1.89 3.94 -11.08
CA ARG A 181 1.67 3.70 -12.52
C ARG A 181 2.97 3.64 -13.31
N GLU A 182 3.94 4.47 -12.94
CA GLU A 182 5.29 4.43 -13.53
C GLU A 182 5.96 3.09 -13.23
N LEU A 183 5.91 2.63 -11.96
CA LEU A 183 6.42 1.31 -11.58
C LEU A 183 5.69 0.17 -12.31
N ALA A 184 4.38 0.31 -12.51
CA ALA A 184 3.55 -0.67 -13.19
C ALA A 184 3.84 -0.80 -14.70
N ASN A 185 4.62 0.12 -15.30
CA ASN A 185 4.89 0.17 -16.74
C ASN A 185 3.61 0.06 -17.60
N GLY A 186 2.52 0.69 -17.15
CA GLY A 186 1.21 0.66 -17.83
C GLY A 186 0.28 -0.49 -17.42
N SER A 187 0.70 -1.36 -16.49
CA SER A 187 -0.17 -2.36 -15.86
C SER A 187 -1.20 -1.69 -14.95
N ALA A 188 -2.36 -2.32 -14.76
CA ALA A 188 -3.42 -1.79 -13.91
C ALA A 188 -2.95 -1.73 -12.44
N VAL A 189 -3.18 -0.59 -11.80
CA VAL A 189 -2.92 -0.39 -10.37
C VAL A 189 -4.18 -0.74 -9.59
N GLY A 190 -4.09 -1.73 -8.70
CA GLY A 190 -5.19 -2.13 -7.84
C GLY A 190 -5.38 -1.18 -6.66
N ALA A 191 -6.42 -1.41 -5.86
CA ALA A 191 -6.57 -0.78 -4.55
C ALA A 191 -6.83 -1.84 -3.49
N GLY A 192 -6.26 -1.69 -2.30
CA GLY A 192 -6.46 -2.62 -1.21
C GLY A 192 -5.31 -2.67 -0.21
N TRP A 193 -5.61 -3.22 0.97
CA TRP A 193 -4.63 -3.45 2.03
C TRP A 193 -4.09 -4.87 1.96
N PRO A 194 -2.83 -5.10 2.37
CA PRO A 194 -2.29 -6.44 2.46
C PRO A 194 -3.04 -7.26 3.51
N ALA A 195 -3.23 -8.55 3.21
CA ALA A 195 -3.90 -9.48 4.10
C ALA A 195 -2.95 -9.88 5.24
N CYS A 196 -3.13 -9.27 6.41
CA CYS A 196 -2.31 -9.57 7.59
C CYS A 196 -3.10 -10.42 8.60
N ALA A 197 -2.38 -11.18 9.44
CA ALA A 197 -2.99 -11.97 10.51
C ALA A 197 -3.81 -11.09 11.48
N GLU A 198 -4.87 -11.64 12.07
CA GLU A 198 -5.73 -10.90 12.99
C GLU A 198 -4.93 -10.22 14.12
N GLY A 199 -5.14 -8.91 14.31
CA GLY A 199 -4.47 -8.11 15.32
C GLY A 199 -3.09 -7.57 14.95
N SER A 200 -2.56 -7.90 13.77
CA SER A 200 -1.30 -7.34 13.28
C SER A 200 -1.47 -5.91 12.74
N ARG A 201 -0.42 -5.10 12.87
CA ARG A 201 -0.39 -3.73 12.37
C ARG A 201 0.32 -3.66 11.02
N TYR A 202 0.09 -2.55 10.32
CA TYR A 202 0.84 -2.20 9.12
C TYR A 202 2.04 -1.34 9.51
N ALA A 203 3.14 -1.51 8.79
CA ALA A 203 4.33 -0.70 8.95
C ALA A 203 4.90 -0.32 7.59
N VAL A 204 5.60 0.80 7.55
CA VAL A 204 6.35 1.24 6.36
C VAL A 204 7.54 0.30 6.19
N ALA A 205 7.57 -0.41 5.07
CA ALA A 205 8.68 -1.28 4.67
C ALA A 205 9.81 -0.46 4.03
N GLY A 206 9.48 0.51 3.17
CA GLY A 206 10.46 1.36 2.50
C GLY A 206 9.86 2.36 1.53
N VAL A 207 10.70 2.87 0.63
CA VAL A 207 10.32 3.85 -0.41
C VAL A 207 10.00 3.13 -1.71
N LEU A 208 8.96 3.56 -2.42
CA LEU A 208 8.59 2.96 -3.71
C LEU A 208 9.61 3.28 -4.81
N THR A 209 10.13 4.51 -4.83
CA THR A 209 11.06 5.00 -5.87
C THR A 209 12.31 4.13 -5.98
N GLY A 210 12.59 3.64 -7.18
CA GLY A 210 13.75 2.78 -7.46
C GLY A 210 13.56 1.29 -7.12
N SER A 211 12.37 0.90 -6.66
CA SER A 211 12.00 -0.50 -6.43
C SER A 211 11.77 -1.22 -7.76
N LYS A 212 11.91 -2.55 -7.75
CA LYS A 212 11.69 -3.41 -8.92
C LYS A 212 10.45 -4.26 -8.71
N LEU A 213 9.49 -4.15 -9.61
CA LEU A 213 8.31 -5.00 -9.66
C LEU A 213 8.58 -6.19 -10.58
N PHE A 214 8.25 -7.40 -10.11
CA PHE A 214 8.35 -8.64 -10.88
C PHE A 214 6.99 -9.03 -11.48
N GLU A 215 7.01 -9.88 -12.51
CA GLU A 215 5.80 -10.33 -13.22
C GLU A 215 4.82 -11.12 -12.34
N ASP A 216 5.32 -11.75 -11.27
CA ASP A 216 4.49 -12.44 -10.27
C ASP A 216 3.83 -11.48 -9.27
N GLY A 217 4.12 -10.17 -9.34
CA GLY A 217 3.59 -9.13 -8.47
C GLY A 217 4.38 -8.89 -7.19
N ALA A 218 5.51 -9.57 -7.05
CA ALA A 218 6.41 -9.34 -5.94
C ALA A 218 7.24 -8.07 -6.16
N LEU A 219 7.59 -7.41 -5.06
CA LEU A 219 8.33 -6.15 -5.05
C LEU A 219 9.68 -6.33 -4.34
N GLU A 220 10.76 -5.93 -4.99
CA GLU A 220 12.08 -5.79 -4.39
C GLU A 220 12.36 -4.30 -4.17
N LEU A 221 12.55 -3.92 -2.91
CA LEU A 221 12.79 -2.54 -2.53
C LEU A 221 14.22 -2.10 -2.91
N HIS A 222 14.36 -0.82 -3.25
CA HIS A 222 15.66 -0.27 -3.61
C HIS A 222 16.66 -0.35 -2.45
N GLY A 223 17.77 -1.07 -2.65
CA GLY A 223 18.85 -1.18 -1.67
C GLY A 223 18.64 -2.28 -0.60
N GLU A 224 17.59 -3.09 -0.72
CA GLU A 224 17.29 -4.20 0.17
C GLU A 224 17.18 -5.51 -0.63
N ASN A 225 17.93 -6.55 -0.27
CA ASN A 225 17.94 -7.85 -0.99
C ASN A 225 16.72 -8.72 -0.66
N SER A 226 15.68 -8.15 -0.06
CA SER A 226 14.53 -8.86 0.47
C SER A 226 13.28 -8.48 -0.31
N ARG A 227 12.56 -9.53 -0.73
CA ARG A 227 11.40 -9.46 -1.63
C ARG A 227 10.11 -9.51 -0.83
N LEU A 228 9.15 -8.66 -1.18
CA LEU A 228 7.78 -8.70 -0.69
C LEU A 228 6.91 -9.44 -1.71
N GLU A 229 6.25 -10.51 -1.30
CA GLU A 229 5.38 -11.29 -2.17
C GLU A 229 4.12 -10.51 -2.59
N ALA A 230 3.53 -10.88 -3.74
CA ALA A 230 2.31 -10.26 -4.24
C ALA A 230 1.18 -10.31 -3.20
N GLY A 231 0.49 -9.19 -3.00
CA GLY A 231 -0.59 -9.07 -2.00
C GLY A 231 -0.12 -8.91 -0.55
N ALA A 232 1.18 -9.04 -0.27
CA ALA A 232 1.75 -8.76 1.06
C ALA A 232 2.14 -7.28 1.26
N TRP A 233 1.96 -6.45 0.23
CA TRP A 233 2.31 -5.04 0.24
C TRP A 233 1.29 -4.19 -0.54
N CYS A 234 1.23 -2.91 -0.18
CA CYS A 234 0.56 -1.86 -0.94
C CYS A 234 1.43 -0.58 -0.85
N ALA A 235 1.18 0.41 -1.69
CA ALA A 235 1.92 1.67 -1.69
C ALA A 235 0.98 2.88 -1.55
N GLU A 236 1.43 3.88 -0.80
CA GLU A 236 0.62 5.07 -0.51
C GLU A 236 1.49 6.28 -0.11
N ALA A 237 0.98 7.48 -0.35
CA ALA A 237 1.58 8.69 0.21
C ALA A 237 1.24 8.80 1.71
N VAL A 238 2.27 8.97 2.54
CA VAL A 238 2.13 9.11 3.99
C VAL A 238 2.23 10.57 4.40
N ALA A 239 1.31 11.05 5.23
CA ALA A 239 1.33 12.41 5.75
C ALA A 239 2.64 12.68 6.51
N GLY A 240 3.31 13.79 6.17
CA GLY A 240 4.59 14.17 6.78
C GLY A 240 5.82 13.49 6.17
N GLU A 241 5.66 12.51 5.28
CA GLU A 241 6.76 11.95 4.49
C GLU A 241 6.71 12.48 3.04
N SER A 242 7.87 12.50 2.38
CA SER A 242 8.00 12.84 0.96
C SER A 242 7.99 11.57 0.11
N GLY A 243 7.26 11.58 -1.01
CA GLY A 243 7.15 10.46 -1.95
C GLY A 243 6.31 9.29 -1.44
N THR A 244 6.14 8.29 -2.30
CA THR A 244 5.31 7.12 -2.01
C THR A 244 6.04 6.10 -1.15
N ARG A 245 5.35 5.60 -0.14
CA ARG A 245 5.86 4.58 0.78
C ARG A 245 5.19 3.24 0.54
N VAL A 246 5.96 2.19 0.71
CA VAL A 246 5.45 0.81 0.66
C VAL A 246 5.07 0.39 2.07
N LEU A 247 3.81 0.02 2.26
CA LEU A 247 3.26 -0.51 3.50
C LEU A 247 3.10 -2.03 3.37
N ALA A 248 3.52 -2.73 4.41
CA ALA A 248 3.38 -4.17 4.52
C ALA A 248 2.97 -4.55 5.95
N CYS A 249 2.61 -5.81 6.16
CA CYS A 249 2.41 -6.34 7.50
C CYS A 249 3.69 -6.16 8.33
N GLU A 250 3.56 -5.80 9.60
CA GLU A 250 4.69 -5.43 10.49
C GLU A 250 5.82 -6.47 10.52
N ALA A 251 5.49 -7.76 10.46
CA ALA A 251 6.48 -8.85 10.41
C ALA A 251 7.30 -8.83 9.10
N ALA A 252 6.61 -8.65 7.96
CA ALA A 252 7.25 -8.58 6.64
C ALA A 252 8.08 -7.30 6.49
N ALA A 253 7.54 -6.15 6.91
CA ALA A 253 8.25 -4.87 6.89
C ALA A 253 9.54 -4.90 7.72
N ARG A 254 9.56 -5.61 8.85
CA ARG A 254 10.78 -5.79 9.67
C ARG A 254 11.80 -6.72 9.03
N GLY A 255 11.35 -7.81 8.41
CA GLY A 255 12.22 -8.75 7.73
C GLY A 255 12.99 -8.11 6.57
N VAL A 256 12.45 -7.03 6.03
CA VAL A 256 12.94 -6.36 4.84
C VAL A 256 13.92 -5.22 5.14
N ARG A 257 14.10 -4.75 6.39
CA ARG A 257 14.96 -3.59 6.75
C ARG A 257 16.33 -3.99 7.35
N PRO A 258 17.38 -4.29 6.56
CA PRO A 258 18.63 -4.84 7.09
C PRO A 258 19.66 -3.72 7.35
N ALA A 259 19.63 -2.63 6.57
CA ALA A 259 20.68 -1.61 6.54
C ALA A 259 20.69 -0.71 7.78
N GLN A 260 19.51 -0.30 8.25
CA GLN A 260 19.39 0.52 9.46
C GLN A 260 19.74 -0.29 10.72
N THR A 261 19.34 -1.57 10.75
CA THR A 261 19.68 -2.51 11.82
C THR A 261 21.18 -2.73 11.93
N ALA A 262 21.89 -2.94 10.81
CA ALA A 262 23.35 -3.13 10.82
C ALA A 262 24.11 -1.89 11.33
N ARG A 263 23.72 -0.68 10.88
CA ARG A 263 24.35 0.56 11.33
C ARG A 263 24.10 0.85 12.81
N HIS A 264 22.87 0.60 13.28
CA HIS A 264 22.52 0.75 14.69
C HIS A 264 23.27 -0.25 15.58
N VAL A 265 23.43 -1.49 15.11
CA VAL A 265 24.23 -2.52 15.80
C VAL A 265 25.70 -2.13 15.84
N LEU A 266 26.27 -1.62 14.74
CA LEU A 266 27.68 -1.21 14.71
C LEU A 266 27.97 -0.04 15.66
N TYR A 267 27.14 1.02 15.62
CA TYR A 267 27.32 2.14 16.54
C TYR A 267 27.00 1.77 17.99
N GLY A 268 25.94 0.98 18.21
CA GLY A 268 25.59 0.48 19.54
C GLY A 268 26.70 -0.38 20.14
N ALA A 269 27.33 -1.26 19.34
CA ALA A 269 28.48 -2.06 19.76
C ALA A 269 29.70 -1.19 20.06
N GLY A 270 30.02 -0.21 19.20
CA GLY A 270 31.11 0.74 19.42
C GLY A 270 30.93 1.53 20.73
N LEU A 271 29.72 2.02 20.99
CA LEU A 271 29.37 2.72 22.22
C LEU A 271 29.44 1.80 23.46
N ALA A 272 28.98 0.55 23.35
CA ALA A 272 29.06 -0.41 24.45
C ALA A 272 30.52 -0.77 24.80
N ILE A 273 31.37 -0.95 23.79
CA ILE A 273 32.81 -1.16 23.99
C ILE A 273 33.43 0.07 24.66
N GLY A 274 33.12 1.28 24.18
CA GLY A 274 33.58 2.53 24.78
C GLY A 274 33.15 2.65 26.26
N ALA A 275 31.89 2.38 26.56
CA ALA A 275 31.37 2.38 27.92
C ALA A 275 32.08 1.37 28.83
N ALA A 276 32.43 0.17 28.33
CA ALA A 276 33.18 -0.82 29.10
C ALA A 276 34.60 -0.32 29.46
N PHE A 277 35.29 0.34 28.52
CA PHE A 277 36.59 0.95 28.80
C PHE A 277 36.49 2.12 29.80
N LEU A 278 35.43 2.92 29.73
CA LEU A 278 35.18 3.99 30.70
C LEU A 278 34.89 3.42 32.10
N ALA A 279 34.13 2.33 32.18
CA ALA A 279 33.88 1.62 33.44
C ALA A 279 35.18 1.05 34.04
N ALA A 280 36.04 0.45 33.21
CA ALA A 280 37.36 -0.02 33.64
C ALA A 280 38.24 1.15 34.13
N THR A 281 38.19 2.29 33.45
CA THR A 281 38.90 3.52 33.85
C THR A 281 38.39 4.04 35.20
N LEU A 282 37.08 4.01 35.44
CA LEU A 282 36.46 4.40 36.70
C LEU A 282 36.85 3.44 37.85
N ALA A 283 36.85 2.14 37.58
CA ALA A 283 37.20 1.09 38.55
C ALA A 283 38.69 1.13 38.92
N ALA A 284 39.57 1.23 37.91
CA ALA A 284 41.00 1.48 38.13
C ALA A 284 41.20 2.78 38.90
N GLY A 285 40.36 3.77 38.63
CA GLY A 285 40.30 4.99 39.39
C GLY A 285 40.14 4.71 40.89
N PHE A 286 38.98 4.17 41.30
CA PHE A 286 38.70 3.90 42.70
C PHE A 286 39.68 2.93 43.38
N ALA A 287 40.38 2.09 42.62
CA ALA A 287 41.40 1.17 43.13
C ALA A 287 42.74 1.83 43.51
N LEU A 288 42.96 3.11 43.18
CA LEU A 288 44.16 3.88 43.58
C LEU A 288 43.82 4.91 44.68
N PRO A 289 43.87 4.53 45.98
CA PRO A 289 43.60 5.42 47.11
C PRO A 289 44.48 6.67 47.16
N ALA A 290 45.69 6.61 46.59
CA ALA A 290 46.67 7.70 46.62
C ALA A 290 46.21 8.95 45.85
N ALA A 291 45.22 8.84 44.95
CA ALA A 291 44.71 9.95 44.14
C ALA A 291 43.49 10.67 44.75
N HIS A 292 42.88 10.12 45.81
CA HIS A 292 41.57 10.56 46.31
C HIS A 292 41.54 12.00 46.89
N HIS A 293 42.68 12.55 47.29
CA HIS A 293 42.76 13.90 47.87
C HIS A 293 42.93 15.02 46.83
N ALA A 294 43.17 14.72 45.55
CA ALA A 294 43.36 15.73 44.53
C ALA A 294 42.01 16.21 43.96
N LEU A 295 41.79 17.52 43.89
CA LEU A 295 40.59 18.11 43.28
C LEU A 295 40.42 17.66 41.81
N HIS A 296 41.55 17.48 41.11
CA HIS A 296 41.64 16.95 39.74
C HIS A 296 40.93 15.61 39.57
N TRP A 297 41.07 14.72 40.56
CA TRP A 297 40.48 13.38 40.56
C TRP A 297 38.95 13.39 40.55
N ARG A 298 38.36 14.29 41.34
CA ARG A 298 36.90 14.39 41.49
C ARG A 298 36.25 14.89 40.21
N CYS A 299 36.86 15.86 39.54
CA CYS A 299 36.38 16.36 38.25
C CYS A 299 36.46 15.29 37.15
N GLN A 300 37.56 14.54 37.10
CA GLN A 300 37.76 13.46 36.13
C GLN A 300 36.74 12.32 36.33
N THR A 301 36.47 11.91 37.57
CA THR A 301 35.51 10.83 37.86
C THR A 301 34.08 11.21 37.51
N HIS A 302 33.64 12.44 37.79
CA HIS A 302 32.30 12.91 37.40
C HIS A 302 32.15 13.05 35.87
N TYR A 303 33.19 13.50 35.17
CA TYR A 303 33.21 13.50 33.71
C TYR A 303 33.05 12.11 33.12
N VAL A 304 33.90 11.16 33.54
CA VAL A 304 33.90 9.77 33.05
C VAL A 304 32.58 9.07 33.38
N ALA A 305 32.02 9.28 34.58
CA ALA A 305 30.74 8.69 34.97
C ALA A 305 29.56 9.23 34.14
N ALA A 306 29.51 10.54 33.87
CA ALA A 306 28.47 11.14 33.06
C ALA A 306 28.53 10.65 31.60
N LEU A 307 29.73 10.57 31.03
CA LEU A 307 29.95 10.08 29.67
C LEU A 307 29.58 8.59 29.55
N MET A 308 30.03 7.76 30.50
CA MET A 308 29.71 6.33 30.56
C MET A 308 28.19 6.10 30.61
N LEU A 309 27.47 6.81 31.48
CA LEU A 309 26.02 6.64 31.61
C LEU A 309 25.29 7.14 30.35
N GLY A 310 25.77 8.22 29.71
CA GLY A 310 25.27 8.70 28.43
C GLY A 310 25.43 7.68 27.30
N ASP A 311 26.63 7.09 27.18
CA ASP A 311 26.94 6.08 26.16
C ASP A 311 26.17 4.78 26.36
N VAL A 312 25.96 4.34 27.61
CA VAL A 312 25.13 3.18 27.94
C VAL A 312 23.68 3.40 27.52
N LEU A 313 23.10 4.57 27.83
CA LEU A 313 21.73 4.89 27.43
C LEU A 313 21.60 4.98 25.90
N LEU A 314 22.59 5.60 25.24
CA LEU A 314 22.59 5.70 23.79
C LEU A 314 22.72 4.32 23.13
N ALA A 315 23.62 3.46 23.60
CA ALA A 315 23.73 2.08 23.14
C ALA A 315 22.42 1.30 23.36
N ALA A 316 21.80 1.44 24.53
CA ALA A 316 20.52 0.78 24.83
C ALA A 316 19.40 1.23 23.87
N THR A 317 19.30 2.53 23.56
CA THR A 317 18.30 3.03 22.60
C THR A 317 18.57 2.55 21.17
N GLN A 318 19.82 2.51 20.73
CA GLN A 318 20.19 2.04 19.39
C GLN A 318 19.92 0.54 19.21
N LEU A 319 20.12 -0.27 20.26
CA LEU A 319 19.78 -1.71 20.24
C LEU A 319 18.28 -1.98 20.37
N ALA A 320 17.56 -1.16 21.14
CA ALA A 320 16.11 -1.32 21.34
C ALA A 320 15.30 -0.89 20.10
N GLY A 321 15.79 0.09 19.33
CA GLY A 321 15.14 0.59 18.11
C GLY A 321 13.70 1.03 18.37
N ASP A 322 12.78 0.62 17.51
CA ASP A 322 11.36 1.01 17.56
C ASP A 322 10.55 0.32 18.67
N ARG A 323 11.18 -0.51 19.51
CA ARG A 323 10.50 -1.23 20.60
C ARG A 323 10.27 -0.36 21.85
N VAL A 324 10.81 0.86 21.89
CA VAL A 324 10.71 1.75 23.05
C VAL A 324 9.39 2.53 23.00
N PRO A 325 8.57 2.50 24.07
CA PRO A 325 7.32 3.26 24.10
C PRO A 325 7.60 4.78 24.05
N PRO A 326 6.70 5.59 23.46
CA PRO A 326 6.96 7.01 23.21
C PRO A 326 7.29 7.83 24.48
N THR A 327 6.66 7.49 25.60
CA THR A 327 6.89 8.13 26.90
C THR A 327 8.28 7.87 27.45
N LEU A 328 8.74 6.61 27.37
CA LEU A 328 10.08 6.21 27.77
C LEU A 328 11.14 6.80 26.83
N CYS A 329 10.87 6.83 25.52
CA CYS A 329 11.77 7.44 24.53
C CYS A 329 12.04 8.91 24.87
N ARG A 330 10.99 9.68 25.19
CA ARG A 330 11.13 11.08 25.61
C ARG A 330 11.94 11.22 26.89
N ALA A 331 11.68 10.39 27.91
CA ALA A 331 12.43 10.42 29.16
C ALA A 331 13.91 10.09 28.95
N LEU A 332 14.21 9.05 28.17
CA LEU A 332 15.58 8.65 27.81
C LEU A 332 16.30 9.78 27.05
N ALA A 333 15.62 10.45 26.11
CA ALA A 333 16.19 11.59 25.38
C ALA A 333 16.59 12.74 26.30
N VAL A 334 15.73 13.10 27.26
CA VAL A 334 16.03 14.14 28.27
C VAL A 334 17.21 13.72 29.15
N CYS A 335 17.23 12.47 29.62
CA CYS A 335 18.33 11.94 30.43
C CYS A 335 19.67 11.97 29.67
N MET A 336 19.70 11.49 28.43
CA MET A 336 20.91 11.51 27.59
C MET A 336 21.41 12.95 27.38
N HIS A 337 20.50 13.87 27.06
CA HIS A 337 20.85 15.27 26.86
C HIS A 337 21.48 15.89 28.12
N PHE A 338 20.88 15.64 29.28
CA PHE A 338 21.41 16.08 30.57
C PHE A 338 22.81 15.51 30.84
N LEU A 339 23.03 14.23 30.58
CA LEU A 339 24.31 13.56 30.83
C LEU A 339 25.42 14.06 29.93
N PHE A 340 25.16 14.26 28.64
CA PHE A 340 26.15 14.82 27.72
C PHE A 340 26.49 16.27 28.06
N LEU A 341 25.50 17.11 28.40
CA LEU A 341 25.74 18.47 28.87
C LEU A 341 26.56 18.48 30.17
N SER A 342 26.25 17.59 31.10
CA SER A 342 27.02 17.40 32.33
C SER A 342 28.47 17.02 32.02
N ALA A 343 28.71 16.09 31.09
CA ALA A 343 30.05 15.73 30.67
C ALA A 343 30.82 16.94 30.10
N PHE A 344 30.20 17.75 29.24
CA PHE A 344 30.83 19.00 28.75
C PHE A 344 31.12 19.99 29.88
N PHE A 345 30.22 20.14 30.85
CA PHE A 345 30.43 20.99 32.02
C PHE A 345 31.66 20.55 32.84
N TRP A 346 31.78 19.24 33.11
CA TRP A 346 32.94 18.70 33.84
C TRP A 346 34.23 18.80 33.04
N LEU A 347 34.19 18.64 31.72
CA LEU A 347 35.34 18.85 30.85
C LEU A 347 35.84 20.30 30.93
N ASN A 348 34.93 21.27 30.85
CA ASN A 348 35.27 22.69 31.03
C ASN A 348 35.87 22.97 32.42
N THR A 349 35.32 22.36 33.46
CA THR A 349 35.83 22.48 34.83
C THR A 349 37.24 21.88 34.96
N MET A 350 37.50 20.73 34.31
CA MET A 350 38.83 20.12 34.26
C MET A 350 39.85 21.04 33.56
N CYS A 351 39.48 21.61 32.40
CA CYS A 351 40.32 22.57 31.67
C CYS A 351 40.64 23.80 32.51
N PHE A 352 39.65 24.35 33.21
CA PHE A 352 39.85 25.48 34.12
C PHE A 352 40.79 25.12 35.28
N ASN A 353 40.62 23.95 35.89
CA ASN A 353 41.49 23.47 36.98
C ASN A 353 42.95 23.35 36.51
N ILE A 354 43.19 22.83 35.30
CA ILE A 354 44.53 22.72 34.71
C ILE A 354 45.13 24.10 34.47
N TRP A 355 44.38 25.00 33.83
CA TRP A 355 44.83 26.37 33.58
C TRP A 355 45.19 27.10 34.89
N TRP A 356 44.36 26.95 35.91
CA TRP A 356 44.61 27.53 37.24
C TRP A 356 45.86 26.98 37.90
N THR A 357 46.19 25.71 37.65
CA THR A 357 47.38 25.07 38.25
C THR A 357 48.68 25.53 37.59
N PHE A 358 48.65 25.91 36.31
CA PHE A 358 49.84 26.32 35.54
C PHE A 358 49.98 27.84 35.33
N ARG A 359 49.03 28.63 35.81
CA ARG A 359 49.09 30.10 35.82
C ARG A 359 49.83 30.62 37.05
#